data_AF-A0A7R6X6P8-F1
#
_entry.id   AF-A0A7R6X6P8-F1
#
_cell.length_a   1.000
_cell.length_b   1.000
_cell.length_c   1.000
_cell.angle_alpha   90.00
_cell.angle_beta   90.00
_cell.angle_gamma   90.00
#
_symmetry.space_group_name_H-M   'P 1'
#
loop_
_entity.id
_entity.type
_entity.pdbx_description
1 polymer ?
#
loop_
_entity_poly.entity_id
_entity_poly.type
_entity_poly.pdbx_seq_one_letter_code
_entity_poly.pdbx_strand_id
1 'polypeptide(L)'
;MLMVCHAMTGALAQSAPAPRKSAEDPYAAPIAEASHRFRVPERWIRAIMRLESARDPRAVSRKGAVGLMQIMPATFAELRLRHQLGRDPYDPRDNILAGAAYLRALYDRYGSPGFLAAYNAGPGRYEASLKGRPLPAETRAYVATLRPFWGGGDAPGALTADYAKAVAWKAAPLFIVPSGSLAASGLPSGEDASVELSSSPLARKLFAAGSQPRQLFTWSDVRTSQR
;
A
#
# COMPACT_ATOMS: atom_id res chain seq x y z
N MET A 1 43.10 -54.27 -56.84
CA MET A 1 42.83 -52.84 -57.10
C MET A 1 41.35 -52.63 -56.79
N LEU A 2 40.99 -52.10 -55.61
CA LEU A 2 40.38 -50.74 -55.42
C LEU A 2 39.18 -50.50 -56.37
N MET A 3 37.95 -50.15 -55.99
CA MET A 3 37.45 -49.16 -55.02
C MET A 3 35.90 -49.29 -54.86
N VAL A 4 35.37 -49.04 -53.65
CA VAL A 4 34.26 -48.12 -53.24
C VAL A 4 32.92 -48.17 -54.04
N CYS A 5 31.74 -48.33 -53.43
CA CYS A 5 30.98 -47.29 -52.72
C CYS A 5 29.82 -47.92 -51.93
N HIS A 6 29.81 -47.77 -50.60
CA HIS A 6 28.57 -47.80 -49.81
C HIS A 6 28.02 -46.38 -49.76
N ALA A 7 26.81 -46.16 -50.28
CA ALA A 7 26.07 -44.93 -50.06
C ALA A 7 25.50 -44.95 -48.63
N MET A 8 26.12 -44.19 -47.71
CA MET A 8 25.52 -43.91 -46.41
C MET A 8 24.60 -42.69 -46.54
N THR A 9 23.29 -42.94 -46.47
CA THR A 9 22.27 -41.91 -46.33
C THR A 9 22.43 -41.24 -44.97
N GLY A 10 22.99 -40.02 -44.95
CA GLY A 10 23.08 -39.22 -43.74
C GLY A 10 21.71 -38.67 -43.35
N ALA A 11 21.11 -39.18 -42.28
CA ALA A 11 19.98 -38.54 -41.63
C ALA A 11 20.49 -37.34 -40.82
N LEU A 12 20.20 -36.12 -41.26
CA LEU A 12 20.42 -34.91 -40.46
C LEU A 12 19.39 -34.88 -39.33
N ALA A 13 19.81 -35.29 -38.13
CA ALA A 13 19.06 -35.02 -36.91
C ALA A 13 19.09 -33.50 -36.65
N GLN A 14 18.02 -32.79 -37.02
CA GLN A 14 17.80 -31.44 -36.54
C GLN A 14 17.63 -31.50 -35.02
N SER A 15 18.66 -31.07 -34.30
CA SER A 15 18.58 -30.89 -32.86
C SER A 15 17.52 -29.83 -32.58
N ALA A 16 16.40 -30.26 -31.99
CA ALA A 16 15.37 -29.36 -31.51
C ALA A 16 16.02 -28.34 -30.55
N PRO A 17 15.66 -27.04 -30.63
CA PRO A 17 16.20 -26.05 -29.72
C PRO A 17 15.84 -26.45 -28.29
N ALA A 18 16.84 -26.48 -27.41
CA ALA A 18 16.64 -26.73 -25.99
C ALA A 18 15.54 -25.82 -25.43
N PRO A 19 14.68 -26.31 -24.52
CA PRO A 19 13.66 -25.47 -23.92
C PRO A 19 14.37 -24.28 -23.26
N ARG A 20 14.14 -23.08 -23.78
CA ARG A 20 14.58 -21.85 -23.12
C ARG A 20 13.97 -21.92 -21.73
N LYS A 21 14.79 -21.96 -20.67
CA LYS A 21 14.33 -21.73 -19.30
C LYS A 21 13.45 -20.49 -19.37
N SER A 22 12.14 -20.68 -19.22
CA SER A 22 11.21 -19.58 -19.01
C SER A 22 11.82 -18.72 -17.91
N ALA A 23 12.02 -17.42 -18.17
CA ALA A 23 12.56 -16.52 -17.17
C ALA A 23 11.75 -16.71 -15.88
N GLU A 24 12.42 -17.19 -14.84
CA GLU A 24 11.82 -17.48 -13.55
C GLU A 24 11.15 -16.18 -13.06
N ASP A 25 9.89 -16.25 -12.61
CA ASP A 25 9.17 -15.07 -12.15
C ASP A 25 9.98 -14.40 -11.02
N PRO A 26 10.54 -13.19 -11.21
CA PRO A 26 11.46 -12.58 -10.25
C PRO A 26 10.80 -12.27 -8.91
N TYR A 27 9.47 -12.33 -8.84
CA TYR A 27 8.69 -12.09 -7.62
C TYR A 27 8.21 -13.37 -6.96
N ALA A 28 8.51 -14.56 -7.50
CA ALA A 28 8.03 -15.84 -6.96
C ALA A 28 8.43 -16.04 -5.50
N ALA A 29 9.71 -15.84 -5.16
CA ALA A 29 10.18 -16.00 -3.78
C ALA A 29 9.55 -14.99 -2.80
N PRO A 30 9.52 -13.67 -3.08
CA PRO A 30 8.77 -12.71 -2.25
C PRO A 30 7.29 -13.03 -2.09
N ILE A 31 6.62 -13.49 -3.14
CA ILE A 31 5.19 -13.84 -3.11
C ILE A 31 4.95 -15.06 -2.21
N ALA A 32 5.78 -16.10 -2.35
CA ALA A 32 5.71 -17.29 -1.51
C ALA A 32 5.97 -16.95 -0.04
N GLU A 33 6.99 -16.12 0.23
CA GLU A 33 7.28 -15.62 1.58
C GLU A 33 6.10 -14.86 2.19
N ALA A 34 5.55 -13.89 1.45
CA ALA A 34 4.42 -13.10 1.88
C ALA A 34 3.16 -13.95 2.11
N SER A 35 2.92 -14.91 1.22
CA SER A 35 1.79 -15.84 1.32
C SER A 35 1.87 -16.68 2.59
N HIS A 36 3.03 -17.28 2.85
CA HIS A 36 3.27 -18.07 4.04
C HIS A 36 3.16 -17.23 5.32
N ARG A 37 3.80 -16.06 5.34
CA ARG A 37 3.87 -15.18 6.52
C ARG A 37 2.52 -14.60 6.92
N PHE A 38 1.69 -14.20 5.95
CA PHE A 38 0.43 -13.50 6.21
C PHE A 38 -0.82 -14.34 5.94
N ARG A 39 -0.66 -15.61 5.57
CA ARG A 39 -1.77 -16.53 5.24
C ARG A 39 -2.69 -15.95 4.16
N VAL A 40 -2.08 -15.35 3.14
CA VAL A 40 -2.76 -14.79 1.96
C VAL A 40 -2.40 -15.65 0.76
N PRO A 41 -3.35 -16.35 0.10
CA PRO A 41 -3.08 -17.12 -1.12
C PRO A 41 -2.23 -16.37 -2.15
N GLU A 42 -1.20 -17.02 -2.69
CA GLU A 42 -0.32 -16.41 -3.71
C GLU A 42 -1.09 -15.87 -4.92
N ARG A 43 -2.14 -16.59 -5.34
CA ARG A 43 -3.00 -16.16 -6.45
C ARG A 43 -3.63 -14.79 -6.23
N TRP A 44 -3.92 -14.43 -4.98
CA TRP A 44 -4.47 -13.13 -4.60
C TRP A 44 -3.42 -12.04 -4.72
N ILE A 45 -2.23 -12.28 -4.17
CA ILE A 45 -1.10 -11.36 -4.25
C ILE A 45 -0.75 -11.08 -5.73
N ARG A 46 -0.70 -12.14 -6.56
CA ARG A 46 -0.43 -12.03 -8.00
C ARG A 46 -1.51 -11.24 -8.74
N ALA A 47 -2.79 -11.46 -8.44
CA ALA A 47 -3.90 -10.75 -9.07
C ALA A 47 -3.89 -9.26 -8.73
N ILE A 48 -3.72 -8.92 -7.46
CA ILE A 48 -3.64 -7.53 -7.00
C ILE A 48 -2.41 -6.84 -7.56
N MET A 49 -1.23 -7.45 -7.47
CA MET A 49 0.00 -6.88 -8.04
C MET A 49 -0.12 -6.58 -9.55
N ARG A 50 -0.78 -7.46 -10.31
CA ARG A 50 -1.04 -7.21 -11.75
C ARG A 50 -1.99 -6.04 -11.95
N LEU A 51 -3.05 -5.95 -11.16
CA LEU A 51 -4.06 -4.89 -11.29
C LEU A 51 -3.55 -3.52 -10.83
N GLU A 52 -2.73 -3.50 -9.78
CA GLU A 52 -2.23 -2.28 -9.14
C GLU A 52 -1.11 -1.61 -9.95
N SER A 53 -0.14 -2.39 -10.43
CA SER A 53 1.06 -1.80 -11.06
C SER A 53 1.44 -2.42 -12.40
N ALA A 54 0.68 -3.38 -12.91
CA ALA A 54 1.10 -4.22 -14.04
C ALA A 54 2.49 -4.85 -13.82
N ARG A 55 2.85 -5.14 -12.55
CA ARG A 55 4.16 -5.66 -12.12
C ARG A 55 5.33 -4.67 -12.27
N ASP A 56 5.07 -3.37 -12.36
CA ASP A 56 6.11 -2.33 -12.30
C ASP A 56 6.47 -2.02 -10.83
N PRO A 57 7.72 -2.29 -10.38
CA PRO A 57 8.17 -2.00 -9.02
C PRO A 57 8.40 -0.50 -8.75
N ARG A 58 8.42 0.34 -9.79
CA ARG A 58 8.59 1.80 -9.68
C ARG A 58 7.30 2.57 -9.94
N ALA A 59 6.17 1.88 -10.07
CA ALA A 59 4.87 2.50 -10.28
C ALA A 59 4.53 3.50 -9.15
N VAL A 60 4.06 4.68 -9.55
CA VAL A 60 3.53 5.71 -8.63
C VAL A 60 2.17 6.16 -9.15
N SER A 61 1.11 5.98 -8.36
CA SER A 61 -0.21 6.48 -8.75
C SER A 61 -0.30 8.00 -8.59
N ARG A 62 -1.33 8.61 -9.22
CA ARG A 62 -1.65 10.04 -9.05
C ARG A 62 -1.89 10.45 -7.59
N LYS A 63 -2.29 9.50 -6.73
CA LYS A 63 -2.52 9.72 -5.29
C LYS A 63 -1.26 9.50 -4.45
N GLY A 64 -0.16 9.06 -5.05
CA GLY A 64 1.11 8.82 -4.38
C GLY A 64 1.29 7.40 -3.83
N ALA A 65 0.43 6.45 -4.17
CA ALA A 65 0.66 5.03 -3.86
C ALA A 65 1.85 4.49 -4.67
N VAL A 66 2.66 3.60 -4.08
CA VAL A 66 3.97 3.21 -4.66
C VAL A 66 4.18 1.70 -4.78
N GLY A 67 4.94 1.32 -5.79
CA GLY A 67 5.48 -0.02 -6.00
C GLY A 67 4.47 -1.06 -6.49
N LEU A 68 4.86 -2.33 -6.40
CA LEU A 68 4.15 -3.48 -6.96
C LEU A 68 2.71 -3.64 -6.47
N MET A 69 2.46 -3.32 -5.21
CA MET A 69 1.16 -3.47 -4.55
C MET A 69 0.48 -2.12 -4.26
N GLN A 70 1.03 -1.02 -4.80
CA GLN A 70 0.49 0.34 -4.66
C GLN A 70 0.11 0.69 -3.21
N ILE A 71 1.09 0.61 -2.31
CA ILE A 71 0.91 0.96 -0.90
C ILE A 71 1.12 2.45 -0.72
N MET A 72 0.23 3.10 0.04
CA MET A 72 0.43 4.51 0.41
C MET A 72 1.67 4.66 1.32
N PRO A 73 2.52 5.67 1.13
CA PRO A 73 3.76 5.82 1.91
C PRO A 73 3.56 5.81 3.44
N ALA A 74 2.49 6.44 3.94
CA ALA A 74 2.15 6.41 5.37
C ALA A 74 1.82 4.98 5.86
N THR A 75 1.00 4.26 5.09
CA THR A 75 0.68 2.84 5.33
C THR A 75 1.93 1.97 5.30
N PHE A 76 2.84 2.17 4.35
CA PHE A 76 4.11 1.45 4.28
C PHE A 76 4.97 1.72 5.52
N ALA A 77 5.05 2.98 5.97
CA ALA A 77 5.84 3.36 7.15
C ALA A 77 5.39 2.62 8.42
N GLU A 78 4.09 2.44 8.61
CA GLU A 78 3.53 1.68 9.73
C GLU A 78 3.81 0.17 9.58
N LEU A 79 3.58 -0.38 8.39
CA LEU A 79 3.76 -1.80 8.10
C LEU A 79 5.22 -2.23 8.21
N ARG A 80 6.18 -1.42 7.73
CA ARG A 80 7.60 -1.75 7.83
C ARG A 80 8.07 -1.85 9.26
N LEU A 81 7.56 -0.99 10.16
CA LEU A 81 7.90 -1.04 11.58
C LEU A 81 7.30 -2.28 12.23
N ARG A 82 6.01 -2.56 11.96
CA ARG A 82 5.30 -3.71 12.53
C ARG A 82 5.87 -5.05 12.06
N HIS A 83 6.32 -5.13 10.82
CA HIS A 83 6.75 -6.39 10.17
C HIS A 83 8.25 -6.47 9.89
N GLN A 84 9.05 -5.56 10.47
CA GLN A 84 10.52 -5.51 10.33
C GLN A 84 10.95 -5.54 8.85
N LEU A 85 10.33 -4.70 8.03
CA LEU A 85 10.69 -4.55 6.61
C LEU A 85 11.74 -3.44 6.45
N GLY A 86 12.43 -3.43 5.31
CA GLY A 86 13.35 -2.38 4.94
C GLY A 86 12.67 -1.02 4.74
N ARG A 87 13.49 -0.03 4.38
CA ARG A 87 13.07 1.38 4.32
C ARG A 87 12.56 1.80 2.95
N ASP A 88 12.95 1.08 1.90
CA ASP A 88 12.61 1.41 0.52
C ASP A 88 11.24 0.81 0.15
N PRO A 89 10.19 1.62 -0.08
CA PRO A 89 8.89 1.11 -0.48
C PRO A 89 8.86 0.62 -1.93
N TYR A 90 9.93 0.83 -2.71
CA TYR A 90 10.08 0.30 -4.07
C TYR A 90 10.88 -1.01 -4.12
N ASP A 91 11.44 -1.46 -2.99
CA ASP A 91 12.03 -2.80 -2.92
C ASP A 91 10.93 -3.84 -3.18
N PRO A 92 11.07 -4.71 -4.21
CA PRO A 92 10.03 -5.65 -4.58
C PRO A 92 9.60 -6.56 -3.42
N ARG A 93 10.56 -7.03 -2.62
CA ARG A 93 10.27 -7.95 -1.52
C ARG A 93 9.49 -7.23 -0.44
N ASP A 94 9.98 -6.10 0.04
CA ASP A 94 9.33 -5.36 1.13
C ASP A 94 7.96 -4.80 0.72
N ASN A 95 7.80 -4.34 -0.51
CA ASN A 95 6.51 -3.87 -1.02
C ASN A 95 5.47 -5.01 -1.09
N ILE A 96 5.88 -6.19 -1.57
CA ILE A 96 5.01 -7.38 -1.62
C ILE A 96 4.62 -7.84 -0.21
N LEU A 97 5.58 -7.89 0.72
CA LEU A 97 5.32 -8.27 2.10
C LEU A 97 4.39 -7.26 2.79
N ALA A 98 4.63 -5.96 2.61
CA ALA A 98 3.76 -4.90 3.14
C ALA A 98 2.34 -5.02 2.57
N GLY A 99 2.19 -5.18 1.26
CA GLY A 99 0.87 -5.31 0.65
C GLY A 99 0.12 -6.57 1.08
N ALA A 100 0.79 -7.71 1.23
CA ALA A 100 0.16 -8.92 1.77
C ALA A 100 -0.25 -8.76 3.25
N ALA A 101 0.58 -8.12 4.07
CA ALA A 101 0.23 -7.80 5.45
C ALA A 101 -1.01 -6.88 5.52
N TYR A 102 -1.07 -5.87 4.66
CA TYR A 102 -2.19 -4.95 4.57
C TYR A 102 -3.46 -5.67 4.12
N LEU A 103 -3.37 -6.52 3.09
CA LEU A 103 -4.49 -7.36 2.63
C LEU A 103 -5.06 -8.23 3.75
N ARG A 104 -4.19 -8.91 4.50
CA ARG A 104 -4.59 -9.74 5.66
C ARG A 104 -5.33 -8.90 6.68
N ALA A 105 -4.76 -7.76 7.08
CA ALA A 105 -5.38 -6.87 8.06
C ALA A 105 -6.76 -6.36 7.63
N LEU A 106 -6.94 -6.04 6.35
CA LEU A 106 -8.23 -5.62 5.81
C LEU A 106 -9.22 -6.77 5.72
N TYR A 107 -8.75 -7.97 5.36
CA TYR A 107 -9.58 -9.16 5.32
C TYR A 107 -10.08 -9.54 6.71
N ASP A 108 -9.20 -9.51 7.72
CA ASP A 108 -9.58 -9.71 9.13
C ASP A 108 -10.67 -8.72 9.57
N ARG A 109 -10.55 -7.46 9.12
CA ARG A 109 -11.43 -6.38 9.57
C ARG A 109 -12.79 -6.36 8.87
N TYR A 110 -12.82 -6.62 7.57
CA TYR A 110 -13.99 -6.37 6.73
C TYR A 110 -14.55 -7.62 6.04
N GLY A 111 -13.84 -8.74 6.08
CA GLY A 111 -14.21 -9.95 5.35
C GLY A 111 -14.31 -9.72 3.83
N SER A 112 -14.81 -10.73 3.12
CA SER A 112 -15.08 -10.66 1.68
C SER A 112 -16.52 -10.18 1.40
N PRO A 113 -16.75 -9.30 0.40
CA PRO A 113 -15.76 -8.66 -0.47
C PRO A 113 -15.20 -7.34 0.11
N GLY A 114 -15.57 -6.96 1.33
CA GLY A 114 -15.31 -5.64 1.92
C GLY A 114 -13.84 -5.23 1.93
N PHE A 115 -12.93 -6.17 2.16
CA PHE A 115 -11.49 -5.88 2.18
C PHE A 115 -10.96 -5.37 0.83
N LEU A 116 -11.48 -5.82 -0.32
CA LEU A 116 -11.08 -5.33 -1.65
C LEU A 116 -11.48 -3.88 -1.83
N ALA A 117 -12.71 -3.55 -1.42
CA ALA A 117 -13.20 -2.19 -1.47
C ALA A 117 -12.35 -1.29 -0.55
N ALA A 118 -12.04 -1.75 0.66
CA ALA A 118 -11.20 -1.03 1.61
C ALA A 118 -9.74 -0.87 1.14
N TYR A 119 -9.19 -1.86 0.43
CA TYR A 119 -7.83 -1.80 -0.11
C TYR A 119 -7.71 -0.66 -1.14
N ASN A 120 -8.62 -0.62 -2.11
CA ASN A 120 -8.60 0.37 -3.19
C ASN A 120 -9.11 1.76 -2.77
N ALA A 121 -10.20 1.82 -1.99
CA ALA A 121 -10.83 3.08 -1.62
C ALA A 121 -10.22 3.72 -0.35
N GLY A 122 -9.52 2.92 0.44
CA GLY A 122 -9.12 3.24 1.81
C GLY A 122 -10.18 2.79 2.85
N PRO A 123 -9.76 2.34 4.05
CA PRO A 123 -10.63 1.88 5.14
C PRO A 123 -11.73 2.88 5.51
N GLY A 124 -11.38 4.16 5.72
CA GLY A 124 -12.34 5.18 6.11
C GLY A 124 -13.40 5.48 5.04
N ARG A 125 -13.03 5.39 3.75
CA ARG A 125 -14.00 5.54 2.66
C ARG A 125 -14.94 4.34 2.58
N TYR A 126 -14.43 3.13 2.79
CA TYR A 126 -15.26 1.94 2.88
C TYR A 126 -16.21 2.00 4.08
N GLU A 127 -15.74 2.41 5.26
CA GLU A 127 -16.58 2.61 6.44
C GLU A 127 -17.66 3.68 6.24
N ALA A 128 -17.33 4.80 5.60
CA ALA A 128 -18.33 5.79 5.21
C ALA A 128 -19.38 5.21 4.26
N SER A 129 -19.02 4.22 3.43
CA SER A 129 -19.97 3.55 2.56
C SER A 129 -20.93 2.62 3.27
N LEU A 130 -20.49 2.00 4.38
CA LEU A 130 -21.38 1.25 5.27
C LEU A 130 -22.43 2.15 5.94
N LYS A 131 -22.19 3.47 5.96
CA LYS A 131 -23.10 4.52 6.46
C LYS A 131 -23.90 5.21 5.35
N GLY A 132 -23.91 4.66 4.13
CA GLY A 132 -24.72 5.14 3.01
C GLY A 132 -24.00 6.03 1.99
N ARG A 133 -22.72 6.36 2.17
CA ARG A 133 -21.95 7.09 1.14
C ARG A 133 -21.61 6.16 -0.03
N PRO A 134 -21.93 6.48 -1.30
CA PRO A 134 -21.58 5.58 -2.40
C PRO A 134 -20.07 5.41 -2.56
N LEU A 135 -19.62 4.17 -2.78
CA LEU A 135 -18.23 3.89 -3.19
C LEU A 135 -17.95 4.48 -4.58
N PRO A 136 -16.70 4.86 -4.89
CA PRO A 136 -16.32 5.29 -6.25
C PRO A 136 -16.60 4.22 -7.29
N ALA A 137 -16.92 4.64 -8.52
CA ALA A 137 -17.12 3.72 -9.64
C ALA A 137 -15.88 2.84 -9.90
N GLU A 138 -14.69 3.45 -9.82
CA GLU A 138 -13.40 2.76 -9.91
C GLU A 138 -13.27 1.63 -8.87
N THR A 139 -13.64 1.88 -7.62
CA THR A 139 -13.61 0.85 -6.55
C THR A 139 -14.60 -0.27 -6.82
N ARG A 140 -15.81 0.04 -7.29
CA ARG A 140 -16.78 -1.01 -7.64
C ARG A 140 -16.27 -1.87 -8.79
N ALA A 141 -15.66 -1.25 -9.80
CA ALA A 141 -15.01 -1.96 -10.90
C ALA A 141 -13.85 -2.82 -10.42
N TYR A 142 -13.01 -2.30 -9.51
CA TYR A 142 -11.90 -3.03 -8.89
C TYR A 142 -12.38 -4.32 -8.21
N VAL A 143 -13.42 -4.23 -7.37
CA VAL A 143 -14.02 -5.39 -6.70
C VAL A 143 -14.59 -6.38 -7.71
N ALA A 144 -15.27 -5.90 -8.76
CA ALA A 144 -15.82 -6.76 -9.81
C ALA A 144 -14.73 -7.52 -10.57
N THR A 145 -13.62 -6.85 -10.92
CA THR A 145 -12.47 -7.44 -11.61
C THR A 145 -11.80 -8.55 -10.78
N LEU A 146 -11.69 -8.38 -9.46
CA LEU A 146 -11.02 -9.35 -8.60
C LEU A 146 -11.93 -10.47 -8.08
N ARG A 147 -13.26 -10.35 -8.25
CA ARG A 147 -14.24 -11.35 -7.81
C ARG A 147 -13.93 -12.79 -8.25
N PRO A 148 -13.50 -13.06 -9.51
CA PRO A 148 -13.20 -14.43 -9.95
C PRO A 148 -12.04 -15.10 -9.19
N PHE A 149 -11.11 -14.32 -8.63
CA PHE A 149 -9.95 -14.86 -7.90
C PHE A 149 -10.28 -15.26 -6.46
N TRP A 150 -11.46 -14.85 -5.95
CA TRP A 150 -11.83 -14.98 -4.54
C TRP A 150 -13.06 -15.88 -4.28
N GLY A 151 -13.92 -16.08 -5.29
CA GLY A 151 -15.19 -16.82 -5.16
C GLY A 151 -15.10 -18.34 -5.23
N GLY A 152 -13.92 -18.93 -5.34
CA GLY A 152 -13.71 -20.38 -5.43
C GLY A 152 -13.01 -20.94 -4.19
N GLY A 153 -13.78 -21.49 -3.25
CA GLY A 153 -13.39 -22.60 -2.37
C GLY A 153 -12.39 -22.36 -1.23
N ASP A 154 -11.36 -21.52 -1.37
CA ASP A 154 -10.38 -21.34 -0.29
C ASP A 154 -10.62 -20.01 0.42
N ALA A 155 -11.54 -20.04 1.39
CA ALA A 155 -11.40 -19.16 2.54
C ALA A 155 -9.97 -19.35 3.10
N PRO A 156 -9.26 -18.28 3.47
CA PRO A 156 -7.92 -18.43 4.03
C PRO A 156 -8.06 -19.32 5.26
N GLY A 157 -7.39 -20.48 5.22
CA GLY A 157 -7.63 -21.65 6.06
C GLY A 157 -8.27 -21.31 7.39
N ALA A 158 -9.50 -21.78 7.57
CA ALA A 158 -10.37 -21.57 8.73
C ALA A 158 -9.58 -21.07 9.93
N LEU A 159 -9.55 -19.75 10.11
CA LEU A 159 -9.10 -19.19 11.36
C LEU A 159 -10.00 -19.81 12.41
N THR A 160 -9.42 -20.60 13.30
CA THR A 160 -10.16 -21.08 14.47
C THR A 160 -10.76 -19.85 15.15
N ALA A 161 -11.98 -19.99 15.68
CA ALA A 161 -12.71 -18.90 16.31
C ALA A 161 -11.86 -18.15 17.38
N ASP A 162 -10.86 -18.83 17.93
CA ASP A 162 -9.89 -18.30 18.89
C ASP A 162 -8.96 -17.23 18.32
N TYR A 163 -8.47 -17.38 17.08
CA TYR A 163 -7.62 -16.36 16.45
C TYR A 163 -8.42 -15.11 16.05
N ALA A 164 -9.63 -15.31 15.53
CA ALA A 164 -10.54 -14.21 15.20
C ALA A 164 -10.92 -13.39 16.46
N LYS A 165 -11.20 -14.08 17.58
CA LYS A 165 -11.47 -13.43 18.88
C LYS A 165 -10.26 -12.67 19.40
N ALA A 166 -9.04 -13.19 19.23
CA ALA A 166 -7.80 -12.55 19.68
C ALA A 166 -7.41 -11.28 18.88
N VAL A 167 -7.88 -11.16 17.64
CA VAL A 167 -7.64 -9.97 16.79
C VAL A 167 -8.73 -8.91 17.00
N ALA A 168 -9.98 -9.32 17.25
CA ALA A 168 -11.11 -8.40 17.45
C ALA A 168 -10.92 -7.43 18.62
N TRP A 169 -10.26 -7.84 19.72
CA TRP A 169 -9.99 -6.94 20.85
C TRP A 169 -8.81 -5.98 20.63
N LYS A 170 -8.02 -6.15 19.55
CA LYS A 170 -6.87 -5.30 19.20
C LYS A 170 -7.13 -4.33 18.05
N ALA A 171 -8.35 -4.26 17.51
CA ALA A 171 -8.67 -3.40 16.36
C ALA A 171 -8.79 -1.91 16.75
N ALA A 172 -7.68 -1.29 17.16
CA ALA A 172 -7.47 0.14 17.03
C ALA A 172 -7.42 0.50 15.52
N PRO A 173 -7.72 1.75 15.10
CA PRO A 173 -7.59 2.13 13.70
C PRO A 173 -6.15 1.87 13.25
N LEU A 174 -5.98 0.86 12.39
CA LEU A 174 -4.65 0.35 12.04
C LEU A 174 -3.88 1.31 11.12
N PHE A 175 -4.54 2.35 10.58
CA PHE A 175 -3.97 3.30 9.63
C PHE A 175 -4.59 4.68 9.82
N ILE A 176 -3.74 5.71 9.92
CA ILE A 176 -4.14 7.12 9.97
C ILE A 176 -4.44 7.61 8.54
N VAL A 177 -5.62 8.21 8.34
CA VAL A 177 -5.95 8.92 7.10
C VAL A 177 -5.61 10.40 7.28
N PRO A 178 -4.80 11.01 6.38
CA PRO A 178 -4.69 12.46 6.34
C PRO A 178 -6.03 13.07 5.90
N SER A 179 -6.69 13.79 6.81
CA SER A 179 -7.85 14.61 6.49
C SER A 179 -7.39 15.83 5.70
N GLY A 180 -7.64 15.83 4.39
CA GLY A 180 -7.51 17.04 3.58
C GLY A 180 -8.63 18.04 3.91
N SER A 181 -8.25 19.11 4.59
CA SER A 181 -8.88 20.43 4.69
C SER A 181 -10.41 20.51 4.79
N LEU A 182 -10.92 20.66 6.02
CA LEU A 182 -12.14 21.41 6.29
C LEU A 182 -11.74 22.72 6.98
N ALA A 183 -11.62 23.77 6.19
CA ALA A 183 -11.68 25.16 6.61
C ALA A 183 -12.73 25.82 5.68
N ALA A 184 -13.69 26.62 6.11
CA ALA A 184 -14.10 27.07 7.42
C ALA A 184 -15.59 27.42 7.29
N SER A 185 -16.40 27.15 8.30
CA SER A 185 -17.72 27.72 8.44
C SER A 185 -17.74 28.42 9.79
N GLY A 186 -17.67 29.75 9.74
CA GLY A 186 -17.65 30.60 10.92
C GLY A 186 -19.01 30.71 11.59
N LEU A 187 -18.98 31.22 12.82
CA LEU A 187 -19.86 32.24 13.44
C LEU A 187 -19.49 32.36 14.95
N PRO A 188 -19.87 33.44 15.65
CA PRO A 188 -18.92 34.21 16.48
C PRO A 188 -19.27 34.28 17.98
N SER A 189 -18.28 34.83 18.72
CA SER A 189 -18.31 35.72 19.91
C SER A 189 -19.27 35.49 21.09
N GLY A 190 -18.68 35.45 22.28
CA GLY A 190 -19.33 35.71 23.58
C GLY A 190 -18.35 35.55 24.75
N GLU A 191 -17.84 36.68 25.26
CA GLU A 191 -17.12 36.87 26.53
C GLU A 191 -18.07 36.52 27.71
N ASP A 192 -17.69 36.09 28.92
CA ASP A 192 -16.80 36.72 29.90
C ASP A 192 -16.66 35.85 31.19
N ALA A 193 -15.69 36.23 32.03
CA ALA A 193 -15.63 36.09 33.51
C ALA A 193 -14.89 34.89 34.17
N SER A 194 -13.64 35.23 34.51
CA SER A 194 -12.71 34.77 35.56
C SER A 194 -13.27 34.28 36.90
N VAL A 195 -12.62 33.25 37.48
CA VAL A 195 -12.25 33.17 38.92
C VAL A 195 -10.91 32.42 39.08
N GLU A 196 -9.92 33.13 39.61
CA GLU A 196 -8.62 32.71 40.16
C GLU A 196 -8.82 32.02 41.55
N LEU A 197 -8.05 31.07 42.11
CA LEU A 197 -6.62 31.03 42.46
C LEU A 197 -6.42 29.75 43.31
N SER A 198 -5.32 28.98 43.17
CA SER A 198 -4.56 28.44 44.32
C SER A 198 -3.23 27.75 43.90
N SER A 199 -2.12 28.38 44.30
CA SER A 199 -0.71 27.95 44.53
C SER A 199 -0.28 26.49 44.20
N SER A 200 0.74 26.15 43.36
CA SER A 200 2.20 26.49 43.27
C SER A 200 3.09 25.82 44.35
N PRO A 201 4.43 25.55 44.22
CA PRO A 201 5.42 25.57 43.09
C PRO A 201 6.26 24.24 42.99
N LEU A 202 7.15 23.92 42.03
CA LEU A 202 8.50 24.45 41.72
C LEU A 202 9.10 23.47 40.65
N ALA A 203 9.59 23.87 39.46
CA ALA A 203 11.00 24.21 39.25
C ALA A 203 11.24 24.88 37.87
N ARG A 204 12.11 25.89 37.90
CA ARG A 204 12.47 26.92 36.90
C ARG A 204 13.44 26.34 35.85
N LYS A 205 13.24 26.54 34.54
CA LYS A 205 13.67 27.68 33.69
C LYS A 205 15.16 28.07 33.78
N LEU A 206 15.91 27.83 32.70
CA LEU A 206 17.12 28.53 32.21
C LEU A 206 17.21 28.20 30.69
N PHE A 207 17.35 29.07 29.70
CA PHE A 207 17.59 30.51 29.58
C PHE A 207 16.97 31.01 28.26
N ALA A 208 16.47 32.24 28.27
CA ALA A 208 16.07 33.02 27.10
C ALA A 208 17.06 34.19 26.92
N ALA A 209 17.41 34.52 25.68
CA ALA A 209 17.76 35.85 25.15
C ALA A 209 18.26 35.65 23.70
N GLY A 210 17.92 36.43 22.69
CA GLY A 210 17.17 37.69 22.66
C GLY A 210 16.74 38.03 21.23
N SER A 211 15.84 39.00 21.17
CA SER A 211 15.09 39.54 20.03
C SER A 211 15.96 40.18 18.94
N GLN A 212 15.54 40.12 17.67
CA GLN A 212 14.79 41.19 16.97
C GLN A 212 14.46 40.81 15.50
N PRO A 213 13.34 41.31 14.94
CA PRO A 213 12.93 41.04 13.56
C PRO A 213 13.37 42.15 12.59
N ARG A 214 13.79 41.78 11.37
CA ARG A 214 13.96 42.72 10.24
C ARG A 214 13.14 42.28 9.03
N GLN A 215 12.07 43.04 8.83
CA GLN A 215 11.46 43.57 7.60
C GLN A 215 11.73 42.89 6.24
N LEU A 216 10.58 42.59 5.59
CA LEU A 216 10.13 43.14 4.31
C LEU A 216 11.06 42.98 3.09
N PHE A 217 10.74 42.05 2.20
CA PHE A 217 11.04 42.19 0.78
C PHE A 217 9.93 41.57 -0.07
N THR A 218 9.15 42.44 -0.69
CA THR A 218 8.22 42.17 -1.78
C THR A 218 9.00 42.17 -3.09
N TRP A 219 8.87 41.14 -3.93
CA TRP A 219 9.35 41.20 -5.30
C TRP A 219 8.16 41.38 -6.23
N SER A 220 7.99 42.61 -6.72
CA SER A 220 7.15 42.95 -7.86
C SER A 220 8.02 43.11 -9.10
N ASP A 221 7.43 42.70 -10.22
CA ASP A 221 7.85 42.81 -11.61
C ASP A 221 8.94 43.83 -11.99
N VAL A 222 9.88 43.38 -12.82
CA VAL A 222 10.58 44.22 -13.79
C VAL A 222 10.46 43.59 -15.18
N ARG A 223 9.72 44.29 -16.03
CA ARG A 223 9.64 44.15 -17.48
C ARG A 223 10.57 45.21 -18.07
N THR A 224 11.59 44.84 -18.87
CA THR A 224 11.91 45.42 -20.21
C THR A 224 13.32 45.06 -20.72
N SER A 225 13.33 44.50 -21.93
CA SER A 225 14.05 44.94 -23.15
C SER A 225 15.57 44.82 -23.31
N GLN A 226 15.94 44.49 -24.56
CA GLN A 226 17.22 44.59 -25.27
C GLN A 226 18.16 43.37 -25.23
N ARG A 227 18.03 42.47 -26.21
CA ARG A 227 18.84 42.44 -27.45
C ARG A 227 18.32 41.39 -28.42
#